data_AF-A0A842I6K6-F1
#
_entry.id   AF-A0A842I6K6-F1
#
_cell.length_a   1.000
_cell.length_b   1.000
_cell.length_c   1.000
_cell.angle_alpha   90.00
_cell.angle_beta   90.00
_cell.angle_gamma   90.00
#
_symmetry.space_group_name_H-M   'P 1'
#
loop_
_entity.id
_entity.type
_entity.pdbx_description
1 polymer ?
#
loop_
_entity_poly.entity_id
_entity_poly.type
_entity_poly.pdbx_seq_one_letter_code
_entity_poly.pdbx_strand_id
1 'polypeptide(L)'
;MEPLVDRALIAAQSLTVIFLLYLTPVAITVATIASWRKSVRGAPLIAVSGLLYCLWLLAPVPFSLPEARQISQYVSILGWIWLVLAWGRHVLTEWPVPMWGHWLAGTVLFALPFAILIAMLTP
;
A
#
# COMPACT_ATOMS: atom_id res chain seq x y z
N MET A 1 -14.17 -1.81 25.28
CA MET A 1 -13.71 -1.35 23.95
C MET A 1 -12.35 -0.66 24.04
N GLU A 2 -12.07 0.12 25.08
CA GLU A 2 -10.74 0.72 25.32
C GLU A 2 -9.53 -0.23 25.16
N PRO A 3 -9.49 -1.44 25.76
CA PRO A 3 -8.29 -2.29 25.67
C PRO A 3 -8.04 -2.83 24.25
N LEU A 4 -9.07 -2.86 23.39
CA LEU A 4 -8.94 -3.27 21.99
C LEU A 4 -8.39 -2.12 21.13
N VAL A 5 -8.81 -0.88 21.41
CA VAL A 5 -8.32 0.33 20.74
C VAL A 5 -6.86 0.58 21.10
N ASP A 6 -6.49 0.41 22.37
CA ASP A 6 -5.10 0.56 22.81
C ASP A 6 -4.17 -0.44 22.13
N ARG A 7 -4.60 -1.71 22.02
CA ARG A 7 -3.85 -2.74 21.28
C ARG A 7 -3.76 -2.44 19.79
N ALA A 8 -4.81 -1.87 19.18
CA ALA A 8 -4.77 -1.46 17.79
C ALA A 8 -3.79 -0.29 17.56
N LEU A 9 -3.71 0.65 18.50
CA LEU A 9 -2.73 1.75 18.46
C LEU A 9 -1.29 1.22 18.58
N ILE A 10 -1.04 0.26 19.49
CA ILE A 10 0.25 -0.41 19.62
C ILE A 10 0.60 -1.16 18.32
N ALA A 11 -0.35 -1.91 17.76
CA ALA A 11 -0.15 -2.61 16.50
C ALA A 11 0.15 -1.65 15.34
N ALA A 12 -0.51 -0.49 15.28
CA ALA A 12 -0.25 0.53 14.26
C ALA A 12 1.15 1.17 14.38
N GLN A 13 1.74 1.18 15.57
CA GLN A 13 3.10 1.65 15.82
C GLN A 13 4.17 0.57 15.59
N SER A 14 3.77 -0.68 15.32
CA SER A 14 4.70 -1.75 15.02
C SER A 14 5.49 -1.44 13.76
N LEU A 15 6.83 -1.54 13.87
CA LEU A 15 7.73 -1.37 12.74
C LEU A 15 7.35 -2.29 11.57
N THR A 16 6.89 -3.52 11.86
CA THR A 16 6.46 -4.48 10.84
C THR A 16 5.23 -4.00 10.09
N VAL A 17 4.23 -3.47 10.80
CA VAL A 17 2.99 -2.96 10.18
C VAL A 17 3.29 -1.74 9.33
N ILE A 18 4.07 -0.80 9.85
CA ILE A 18 4.52 0.39 9.12
C ILE A 18 5.30 -0.04 7.87
N PHE A 19 6.27 -0.95 8.00
CA PHE A 19 7.06 -1.45 6.89
C PHE A 19 6.18 -2.07 5.80
N LEU A 20 5.21 -2.92 6.16
CA LEU A 20 4.30 -3.54 5.19
C LEU A 20 3.37 -2.52 4.53
N LEU A 21 2.92 -1.48 5.26
CA LEU A 21 2.13 -0.38 4.68
C LEU A 21 2.88 0.36 3.58
N TYR A 22 4.18 0.62 3.76
CA TYR A 22 5.03 1.26 2.75
C TYR A 22 5.50 0.28 1.66
N LEU A 23 5.75 -0.99 1.99
CA LEU A 23 6.22 -1.97 1.02
C LEU A 23 5.12 -2.35 0.03
N THR A 24 3.86 -2.39 0.46
CA THR A 24 2.71 -2.72 -0.39
C THR A 24 2.63 -1.88 -1.68
N PRO A 25 2.57 -0.53 -1.62
CA PRO A 25 2.53 0.29 -2.84
C PRO A 25 3.78 0.14 -3.69
N VAL A 26 4.95 -0.05 -3.09
CA VAL A 26 6.22 -0.30 -3.83
C VAL A 26 6.13 -1.61 -4.61
N ALA A 27 5.70 -2.70 -3.97
CA ALA A 27 5.56 -4.01 -4.61
C ALA A 27 4.54 -3.97 -5.75
N ILE A 28 3.39 -3.31 -5.54
CA ILE A 28 2.37 -3.10 -6.59
C ILE A 28 2.96 -2.31 -7.77
N THR A 29 3.70 -1.24 -7.50
CA THR A 29 4.31 -0.40 -8.53
C THR A 29 5.33 -1.18 -9.35
N VAL A 30 6.24 -1.93 -8.71
CA VAL A 30 7.24 -2.75 -9.40
C VAL A 30 6.57 -3.84 -10.26
N ALA A 31 5.55 -4.52 -9.72
CA ALA A 31 4.80 -5.54 -10.45
C ALA A 31 4.11 -4.95 -11.69
N THR A 32 3.47 -3.80 -11.55
CA THR A 32 2.72 -3.14 -12.63
C THR A 32 3.64 -2.51 -13.68
N ILE A 33 4.85 -2.05 -13.32
CA ILE A 33 5.88 -1.67 -14.28
C ILE A 33 6.29 -2.87 -15.14
N ALA A 34 6.48 -4.04 -14.54
CA ALA A 34 6.81 -5.25 -15.29
C ALA A 34 5.69 -5.62 -16.29
N SER A 35 4.43 -5.51 -15.87
CA SER A 35 3.25 -5.70 -16.73
C SER A 35 3.12 -4.63 -17.82
N TRP A 36 3.49 -3.38 -17.54
CA TRP A 36 3.53 -2.32 -18.55
C TRP A 36 4.59 -2.61 -19.62
N ARG A 37 5.78 -3.10 -19.26
CA ARG A 37 6.80 -3.50 -20.26
C ARG A 37 6.33 -4.61 -21.20
N LYS A 38 5.26 -5.34 -20.84
CA LYS A 38 4.59 -6.36 -21.66
C LYS A 38 3.29 -5.84 -22.32
N SER A 39 3.04 -4.54 -22.28
CA SER A 39 1.87 -3.87 -22.87
C SER A 39 0.51 -4.39 -22.38
N VAL A 40 0.44 -4.88 -21.13
CA VAL A 40 -0.83 -5.28 -20.52
C VAL A 40 -1.71 -4.06 -20.31
N ARG A 41 -2.99 -4.18 -20.66
CA ARG A 41 -3.95 -3.08 -20.59
C ARG A 41 -4.11 -2.58 -19.15
N GLY A 42 -4.19 -1.27 -18.97
CA GLY A 42 -4.37 -0.63 -17.65
C GLY A 42 -3.12 -0.59 -16.76
N ALA A 43 -2.08 -1.37 -17.06
CA ALA A 43 -0.82 -1.37 -16.31
C ALA A 43 -0.12 0.01 -16.27
N PRO A 44 -0.07 0.82 -17.35
CA PRO A 44 0.61 2.12 -17.33
C PRO A 44 0.01 3.09 -16.30
N LEU A 45 -1.33 3.14 -16.21
CA LEU A 45 -2.01 4.03 -15.27
C LEU A 45 -1.66 3.66 -13.81
N ILE A 46 -1.66 2.37 -13.50
CA ILE A 46 -1.35 1.88 -12.14
C ILE A 46 0.13 2.08 -11.82
N ALA A 47 1.03 1.81 -12.78
CA ALA A 47 2.46 2.00 -12.61
C ALA A 47 2.82 3.48 -12.37
N VAL A 48 2.29 4.40 -13.18
CA VAL A 48 2.53 5.85 -13.02
C VAL A 48 1.93 6.35 -11.70
N SER A 49 0.70 5.96 -11.39
CA SER A 49 0.04 6.38 -10.14
C SER A 49 0.75 5.82 -8.91
N GLY A 50 1.19 4.56 -8.97
CA GLY A 50 1.96 3.92 -7.92
C GLY A 50 3.32 4.58 -7.70
N LEU A 51 4.02 4.95 -8.78
CA LEU A 51 5.27 5.70 -8.70
C LEU A 51 5.07 7.07 -8.05
N LEU A 52 4.09 7.85 -8.51
CA LEU A 52 3.75 9.15 -7.93
C LEU A 52 3.37 9.02 -6.45
N TYR A 53 2.62 7.98 -6.09
CA TYR A 53 2.23 7.71 -4.72
C TYR A 53 3.43 7.32 -3.83
N CYS A 54 4.36 6.49 -4.35
CA CYS A 54 5.59 6.18 -3.62
C CYS A 54 6.46 7.42 -3.41
N LEU A 55 6.57 8.29 -4.43
CA LEU A 55 7.26 9.57 -4.30
C LEU A 55 6.58 10.47 -3.28
N TRP A 56 5.25 10.54 -3.27
CA TRP A 56 4.47 11.29 -2.28
C TRP A 56 4.75 10.80 -0.85
N LEU A 57 4.76 9.49 -0.63
CA LEU A 57 5.02 8.89 0.68
C LEU A 57 6.46 9.10 1.18
N LEU A 58 7.43 9.13 0.27
CA LEU A 58 8.84 9.30 0.60
C LEU A 58 9.28 10.77 0.61
N ALA A 59 8.48 11.67 0.05
CA ALA A 59 8.80 13.09 0.02
C ALA A 59 8.77 13.65 1.45
N PRO A 60 9.89 14.20 1.95
CA PRO A 60 9.92 14.84 3.26
C PRO A 60 9.27 16.22 3.15
N VAL A 61 7.92 16.26 3.13
CA VAL A 61 7.15 17.50 3.08
C VAL A 61 6.63 17.84 4.49
N PRO A 62 7.31 18.73 5.24
CA PRO A 62 6.81 19.17 6.53
C PRO A 62 5.65 20.15 6.34
N PHE A 63 4.42 19.69 6.57
CA PHE A 63 3.26 20.57 6.66
C PHE A 63 3.25 21.27 8.03
N SER A 64 3.41 22.60 8.02
CA SER A 64 3.34 23.46 9.20
C SER A 64 1.91 23.72 9.68
N LEU A 65 0.94 23.73 8.75
CA LEU A 65 -0.47 23.89 9.05
C LEU A 65 -1.12 22.55 9.41
N PRO A 66 -1.89 22.45 10.53
CA PRO A 66 -2.60 21.24 10.92
C PRO A 66 -3.57 20.73 9.84
N GLU A 67 -4.28 21.62 9.16
CA GLU A 67 -5.24 21.28 8.10
C GLU A 67 -4.53 20.63 6.91
N ALA A 68 -3.37 21.16 6.52
CA ALA A 68 -2.57 20.60 5.43
C ALA A 68 -2.04 19.21 5.78
N ARG A 69 -1.66 18.98 7.05
CA ARG A 69 -1.27 17.64 7.54
C ARG A 69 -2.44 16.66 7.47
N GLN A 70 -3.64 17.08 7.87
CA GLN A 70 -4.83 16.23 7.82
C GLN A 70 -5.23 15.90 6.37
N ILE A 71 -5.18 16.88 5.46
CA ILE A 71 -5.41 16.66 4.02
C ILE A 71 -4.38 15.66 3.48
N SER A 72 -3.10 15.81 3.81
CA SER A 72 -2.06 14.88 3.42
C SER A 72 -2.35 13.45 3.89
N GLN A 73 -2.82 13.27 5.13
CA GLN A 73 -3.24 11.97 5.64
C GLN A 73 -4.41 11.38 4.83
N TYR A 74 -5.44 12.17 4.51
CA TYR A 74 -6.55 11.71 3.68
C TYR A 74 -6.11 11.31 2.28
N VAL A 75 -5.24 12.12 1.65
CA VAL A 75 -4.67 11.81 0.34
C VAL A 75 -3.88 10.50 0.39
N SER A 76 -3.10 10.28 1.44
CA SER A 76 -2.36 9.04 1.63
C SER A 76 -3.30 7.83 1.79
N ILE A 77 -4.31 7.94 2.65
CA ILE A 77 -5.28 6.84 2.86
C ILE A 77 -6.03 6.52 1.56
N LEU A 78 -6.57 7.54 0.89
CA LEU A 78 -7.32 7.37 -0.35
C LEU A 78 -6.42 6.84 -1.48
N GLY A 79 -5.19 7.34 -1.58
CA GLY A 79 -4.20 6.88 -2.56
C GLY A 79 -3.85 5.40 -2.35
N TRP A 80 -3.63 5.00 -1.09
CA TRP A 80 -3.35 3.60 -0.75
C TRP A 80 -4.51 2.68 -1.14
N ILE A 81 -5.74 3.02 -0.71
CA ILE A 81 -6.94 2.24 -0.98
C ILE A 81 -7.18 2.13 -2.50
N TRP A 82 -7.11 3.27 -3.21
CA TRP A 82 -7.30 3.30 -4.65
C TRP A 82 -6.26 2.43 -5.37
N LEU A 83 -4.99 2.49 -4.97
CA LEU A 83 -3.92 1.71 -5.60
C LEU A 83 -4.16 0.21 -5.43
N VAL A 84 -4.53 -0.23 -4.22
CA VAL A 84 -4.86 -1.64 -3.95
C VAL A 84 -6.07 -2.11 -4.75
N LEU A 85 -7.14 -1.31 -4.81
CA LEU A 85 -8.34 -1.65 -5.58
C LEU A 85 -8.06 -1.67 -7.09
N ALA A 86 -7.31 -0.70 -7.61
CA ALA A 86 -6.94 -0.63 -9.02
C ALA A 86 -6.06 -1.80 -9.42
N TRP A 87 -5.07 -2.15 -8.59
CA TRP A 87 -4.23 -3.33 -8.76
C TRP A 87 -5.03 -4.63 -8.68
N GLY A 88 -5.90 -4.78 -7.66
CA GLY A 88 -6.72 -5.97 -7.50
C GLY A 88 -7.63 -6.21 -8.69
N ARG A 89 -8.29 -5.15 -9.18
CA ARG A 89 -9.07 -5.21 -10.42
C ARG A 89 -8.19 -5.64 -11.60
N HIS A 90 -7.03 -5.03 -11.79
CA HIS A 90 -6.11 -5.37 -12.88
C HIS A 90 -5.66 -6.84 -12.84
N VAL A 91 -5.35 -7.36 -11.65
CA VAL A 91 -4.98 -8.78 -11.47
C VAL A 91 -6.14 -9.70 -11.85
N LEU A 92 -7.35 -9.38 -11.39
CA LEU A 92 -8.54 -10.21 -11.59
C LEU A 92 -9.07 -10.16 -13.04
N THR A 93 -8.88 -9.06 -13.76
CA THR A 93 -9.43 -8.90 -15.12
C THR A 93 -8.42 -9.19 -16.23
N GLU A 94 -7.16 -8.81 -16.06
CA GLU A 94 -6.17 -8.81 -17.17
C GLU A 94 -5.14 -9.95 -17.07
N TRP A 95 -5.14 -10.73 -15.98
CA TRP A 95 -4.17 -11.82 -15.75
C TRP A 95 -2.70 -11.40 -16.03
N PRO A 96 -2.13 -10.54 -15.20
CA PRO A 96 -0.92 -9.81 -15.52
C PRO A 96 0.32 -10.69 -15.63
N VAL A 97 1.21 -10.33 -16.55
CA VAL A 97 2.46 -11.03 -16.84
C VAL A 97 3.64 -10.10 -16.56
N PRO A 98 4.63 -10.50 -15.73
CA PRO A 98 4.77 -11.81 -15.11
C PRO A 98 4.00 -11.95 -13.79
N MET A 99 3.41 -13.13 -13.60
CA MET A 99 2.54 -13.41 -12.45
C MET A 99 3.29 -13.42 -11.11
N TRP A 100 4.59 -13.75 -11.10
CA TRP A 100 5.41 -13.75 -9.87
C TRP A 100 5.49 -12.36 -9.21
N GLY A 101 5.51 -11.28 -9.99
CA GLY A 101 5.57 -9.91 -9.44
C GLY A 101 4.29 -9.56 -8.71
N HIS A 102 3.15 -9.93 -9.28
CA HIS A 102 1.84 -9.75 -8.67
C HIS A 102 1.63 -10.70 -7.48
N TRP A 103 2.24 -11.88 -7.50
CA TRP A 103 2.22 -12.79 -6.35
C TRP A 103 2.96 -12.19 -5.15
N LEU A 104 4.15 -11.61 -5.36
CA LEU A 104 4.87 -10.88 -4.30
C LEU A 104 4.04 -9.75 -3.72
N ALA A 105 3.43 -8.90 -4.57
CA ALA A 105 2.56 -7.82 -4.12
C ALA A 105 1.36 -8.35 -3.30
N GLY A 106 0.76 -9.46 -3.74
CA GLY A 106 -0.30 -10.14 -3.01
C GLY A 106 0.15 -10.70 -1.67
N THR A 107 1.33 -11.29 -1.58
CA THR A 107 1.90 -11.80 -0.33
C THR A 107 2.15 -10.67 0.67
N VAL A 108 2.72 -9.54 0.23
CA VAL A 108 2.94 -8.37 1.10
C VAL A 108 1.61 -7.81 1.61
N LEU A 109 0.62 -7.66 0.73
CA LEU A 109 -0.70 -7.18 1.10
C LEU A 109 -1.40 -8.14 2.08
N PHE A 110 -1.28 -9.43 1.86
CA PHE A 110 -1.88 -10.46 2.73
C PHE A 110 -1.13 -10.59 4.06
N ALA A 111 0.18 -10.33 4.10
CA ALA A 111 0.94 -10.31 5.35
C ALA A 111 0.50 -9.17 6.28
N LEU A 112 -0.05 -8.07 5.75
CA LEU A 112 -0.48 -6.91 6.52
C LEU A 112 -1.53 -7.25 7.61
N PRO A 113 -2.68 -7.89 7.31
CA PRO A 113 -3.64 -8.29 8.35
C PRO A 113 -3.06 -9.29 9.34
N PHE A 114 -2.14 -10.17 8.93
CA PHE A 114 -1.46 -11.10 9.85
C PHE A 114 -0.52 -10.37 10.80
N ALA A 115 0.27 -9.42 10.31
CA ALA A 115 1.15 -8.60 11.13
C ALA A 115 0.35 -7.76 12.13
N ILE A 116 -0.78 -7.20 11.71
CA ILE A 116 -1.71 -6.49 12.61
C ILE A 116 -2.25 -7.44 13.67
N LEU A 117 -2.76 -8.61 13.27
CA LEU A 117 -3.31 -9.60 14.20
C LEU A 117 -2.27 -10.04 15.23
N ILE A 118 -1.06 -10.39 14.79
CA ILE A 118 0.04 -10.80 15.68
C ILE A 118 0.38 -9.65 16.63
N ALA A 119 0.55 -8.43 16.12
CA ALA A 119 0.88 -7.28 16.95
C ALA A 119 -0.20 -6.94 17.98
N MET A 120 -1.48 -7.23 17.70
CA MET A 120 -2.58 -7.09 18.66
C MET A 120 -2.62 -8.21 19.72
N LEU A 121 -2.03 -9.37 19.43
CA LEU A 121 -2.01 -10.54 20.32
C LEU A 121 -0.75 -10.60 21.18
N THR A 122 0.35 -10.00 20.74
CA THR A 122 1.57 -9.83 21.53
C THR A 122 1.42 -8.66 22.51
N PRO A 123 1.76 -8.86 23.81
CA PRO A 123 1.65 -7.84 24.85
C PRO A 123 2.65 -6.70 24.69
#